data_AF-A0A5K1A089-F1
#
_entry.id   AF-A0A5K1A089-F1
#
_cell.length_a   1.000
_cell.length_b   1.000
_cell.length_c   1.000
_cell.angle_alpha   90.00
_cell.angle_beta   90.00
_cell.angle_gamma   90.00
#
_symmetry.space_group_name_H-M   'P 1'
#
loop_
_entity.id
_entity.type
_entity.pdbx_description
1 polymer ?
#
loop_
_entity_poly.entity_id
_entity_poly.type
_entity_poly.pdbx_seq_one_letter_code
_entity_poly.pdbx_strand_id
1 'polypeptide(L)' 'SMEIEESSGNVYTILSNRESYQEHLLYVHFMKNPKGFQLLLKGGYRPFTGLGKNEDGILQPISISFQMNMRGLGYHEGI' A
#
# COMPACT_ATOMS: atom_id res chain seq x y z
N SER A 1 -26.45 15.55 8.56
CA SER A 1 -26.17 15.66 7.12
C SER A 1 -24.70 15.98 6.96
N MET A 2 -23.94 15.08 6.36
CA MET A 2 -22.52 15.30 6.07
C MET A 2 -22.46 15.62 4.58
N GLU A 3 -22.32 16.91 4.28
CA GLU A 3 -22.14 17.44 2.93
C GLU A 3 -20.83 16.86 2.38
N ILE A 4 -20.94 15.94 1.41
CA ILE A 4 -19.79 15.50 0.63
C ILE A 4 -19.60 16.57 -0.44
N GLU A 5 -18.88 17.63 -0.08
CA GLU A 5 -18.40 18.57 -1.10
C GLU A 5 -17.48 17.82 -2.05
N GLU A 6 -17.91 17.72 -3.31
CA GLU A 6 -17.05 17.36 -4.44
C GLU A 6 -15.99 18.45 -4.64
N SER A 7 -15.00 18.49 -3.75
CA SER A 7 -13.77 19.19 -4.05
C SER A 7 -12.92 18.27 -4.91
N SER A 8 -12.94 18.53 -6.21
CA SER A 8 -11.92 18.11 -7.17
C SER A 8 -10.52 18.70 -6.87
N GLY A 9 -10.33 19.31 -5.68
CA GLY A 9 -9.06 19.63 -5.08
C GLY A 9 -8.20 18.38 -5.00
N ASN A 10 -7.25 18.32 -5.92
CA ASN A 10 -6.21 17.32 -6.07
C ASN A 10 -6.03 16.43 -4.82
N VAL A 11 -6.50 15.17 -4.89
CA VAL A 11 -6.37 14.15 -3.83
C VAL A 11 -4.92 14.03 -3.33
N TYR A 12 -3.92 14.34 -4.18
CA TYR A 12 -2.51 14.39 -3.78
C TYR A 12 -2.24 15.50 -2.75
N THR A 13 -2.90 16.65 -2.84
CA THR A 13 -2.80 17.76 -1.86
C THR A 13 -3.40 17.37 -0.51
N ILE A 14 -4.51 16.62 -0.49
CA ILE A 14 -5.14 16.17 0.76
C ILE A 14 -4.29 15.06 1.43
N LEU A 15 -3.70 14.16 0.62
CA LEU A 15 -2.81 13.11 1.11
C LEU A 15 -1.45 13.66 1.59
N SER A 16 -0.89 14.64 0.89
CA SER A 16 0.39 15.25 1.24
C SER A 16 0.34 16.08 2.52
N ASN A 17 -0.85 16.59 2.88
CA ASN A 17 -1.04 17.42 4.07
C ASN A 17 -1.20 16.60 5.37
N ARG A 18 -1.31 15.28 5.27
CA ARG A 18 -1.22 14.39 6.44
C ARG A 18 0.21 13.90 6.56
N GLU A 19 1.02 14.62 7.35
CA GLU A 19 2.42 14.25 7.63
C GLU A 19 2.57 12.78 8.08
N SER A 20 1.55 12.22 8.76
CA SER A 20 1.53 10.81 9.19
C SER A 20 1.60 9.80 8.04
N TYR A 21 1.23 10.18 6.81
CA TYR A 21 1.22 9.28 5.67
C TYR A 21 2.57 9.15 5.00
N GLN A 22 3.40 10.20 5.05
CA GLN A 22 4.72 10.18 4.41
C GLN A 22 5.68 9.18 5.08
N GLU A 23 5.49 8.88 6.37
CA GLU A 23 6.33 7.92 7.10
C GLU A 23 5.87 6.46 6.97
N HIS A 24 4.68 6.20 6.42
CA HIS A 24 4.15 4.83 6.37
C HIS A 24 4.79 4.04 5.22
N LEU A 25 5.34 2.86 5.47
CA LEU A 25 6.04 2.04 4.45
C LEU A 25 5.20 1.79 3.18
N LEU A 26 3.89 1.56 3.33
CA LEU A 26 2.97 1.41 2.20
C LEU A 26 2.80 2.66 1.34
N TYR A 27 2.99 3.86 1.90
CA TYR A 27 2.88 5.10 1.16
C TYR A 27 3.90 5.15 0.02
N VAL A 28 5.15 4.77 0.29
CA VAL A 28 6.21 4.68 -0.73
C VAL A 28 5.79 3.73 -1.87
N HIS A 29 5.13 2.62 -1.54
CA HIS A 29 4.64 1.68 -2.56
C HIS A 29 3.46 2.24 -3.36
N PHE A 30 2.48 2.87 -2.71
CA PHE A 30 1.35 3.51 -3.39
C PHE A 30 1.80 4.64 -4.31
N MET A 31 2.83 5.39 -3.92
CA MET A 31 3.37 6.48 -4.74
C MET A 31 4.12 6.00 -6.00
N LYS A 32 4.44 4.70 -6.12
CA LYS A 32 4.93 4.14 -7.41
C LYS A 32 3.84 4.11 -8.49
N ASN A 33 2.57 4.06 -8.10
CA ASN A 33 1.42 4.14 -9.01
C ASN A 33 0.31 5.01 -8.41
N PRO A 34 0.46 6.34 -8.49
CA PRO A 34 -0.43 7.27 -7.81
C PRO A 34 -1.87 7.25 -8.38
N LYS A 35 -2.03 6.96 -9.68
CA LYS A 35 -3.35 6.75 -10.31
C LYS A 35 -4.06 5.52 -9.77
N GLY A 36 -3.35 4.40 -9.62
CA GLY A 36 -3.89 3.18 -9.01
C GLY A 36 -4.34 3.40 -7.57
N PHE A 37 -3.55 4.15 -6.80
CA PHE A 37 -3.93 4.51 -5.43
C PHE A 37 -5.20 5.37 -5.38
N GLN A 38 -5.35 6.37 -6.26
CA GLN A 38 -6.59 7.15 -6.35
C GLN A 38 -7.82 6.28 -6.67
N LEU A 39 -7.67 5.27 -7.53
CA LEU A 39 -8.76 4.34 -7.83
C LEU A 39 -9.13 3.48 -6.62
N LEU A 40 -8.16 3.06 -5.81
CA LEU A 40 -8.43 2.37 -4.53
C LEU A 40 -9.25 3.24 -3.58
N LEU A 41 -8.86 4.50 -3.39
CA LEU A 41 -9.58 5.44 -2.53
C LEU A 41 -11.02 5.64 -3.00
N LYS A 42 -11.22 5.82 -4.33
CA LYS A 42 -12.56 5.90 -4.93
C LYS A 42 -13.39 4.64 -4.71
N GLY A 43 -12.75 3.48 -4.63
CA GLY A 43 -13.39 2.20 -4.30
C GLY A 43 -13.71 2.00 -2.82
N GLY A 44 -13.46 2.99 -1.95
CA GLY A 44 -13.72 2.91 -0.52
C GLY A 44 -12.57 2.32 0.31
N TYR A 45 -11.37 2.16 -0.28
CA TYR A 45 -10.20 1.77 0.48
C TYR A 45 -9.85 2.81 1.56
N ARG A 46 -9.65 2.35 2.80
CA ARG A 46 -9.11 3.18 3.88
C ARG A 46 -7.58 3.07 3.87
N PRO A 47 -6.83 4.17 3.68
CA PRO A 47 -5.38 4.12 3.65
C PRO A 47 -4.80 3.41 4.88
N PHE A 48 -3.82 2.53 4.63
CA PHE A 48 -3.05 1.83 5.67
C PHE A 48 -3.83 0.80 6.47
N THR A 49 -5.01 0.40 5.99
CA THR A 49 -5.72 -0.78 6.49
C THR A 49 -5.59 -1.95 5.52
N GLY A 50 -5.83 -3.16 6.01
CA GLY A 50 -5.84 -4.37 5.17
C GLY A 50 -7.02 -4.33 4.21
N LEU A 51 -6.90 -5.01 3.07
CA LEU A 51 -8.04 -5.22 2.18
C LEU A 51 -8.97 -6.29 2.75
N GLY A 52 -10.24 -6.26 2.33
CA GLY A 52 -11.25 -7.22 2.78
C GLY A 52 -12.29 -6.60 3.72
N LYS A 53 -13.39 -7.32 3.95
CA LYS A 53 -14.53 -6.83 4.75
C LYS A 53 -14.14 -6.43 6.18
N ASN A 54 -13.17 -7.14 6.76
CA ASN A 54 -12.74 -6.94 8.14
C ASN A 54 -11.39 -6.20 8.25
N GLU A 55 -10.84 -5.75 7.11
CA GLU A 55 -9.50 -5.12 7.04
C GLU A 55 -8.34 -5.99 7.51
N ASP A 56 -8.53 -7.30 7.46
CA ASP A 56 -7.60 -8.34 7.89
C ASP A 56 -6.66 -8.82 6.78
N GLY A 57 -6.82 -8.28 5.58
CA GLY A 57 -5.90 -8.53 4.47
C GLY A 57 -4.48 -8.05 4.75
N ILE A 58 -3.53 -8.71 4.11
CA ILE A 58 -2.10 -8.43 4.29
C ILE A 58 -1.81 -6.98 3.88
N LEU A 59 -1.21 -6.22 4.80
CA LEU A 59 -0.85 -4.83 4.59
C LEU A 59 0.31 -4.68 3.60
N GLN A 60 1.36 -5.48 3.77
CA GLN A 60 2.59 -5.37 2.99
C GLN A 60 2.72 -6.48 1.95
N PRO A 61 3.26 -6.19 0.76
CA PRO A 61 3.57 -7.24 -0.21
C PRO A 61 4.46 -8.31 0.42
N ILE A 62 4.12 -9.59 0.20
CA ILE A 62 4.98 -10.71 0.60
C ILE A 62 6.19 -10.73 -0.33
N SER A 63 7.39 -10.79 0.24
CA SER A 63 8.59 -11.07 -0.52
C SER A 63 8.71 -12.57 -0.79
N ILE A 64 9.12 -12.93 -1.99
CA ILE A 64 9.43 -14.31 -2.36
C ILE A 64 10.94 -14.51 -2.35
N SER A 65 11.39 -15.59 -1.71
CA SER A 65 12.78 -16.03 -1.83
C SER A 65 12.98 -16.69 -3.19
N PHE A 66 13.92 -16.17 -3.98
CA PHE A 66 14.26 -16.77 -5.26
C PHE A 66 15.22 -17.95 -5.06
N GLN A 67 14.90 -19.12 -5.63
CA GLN A 67 15.85 -20.24 -5.66
C GLN A 67 16.94 -19.94 -6.68
N MET A 68 18.14 -19.62 -6.20
CA MET A 68 19.30 -19.50 -7.09
C MET A 68 19.80 -20.90 -7.48
N ASN A 69 19.81 -21.17 -8.79
CA ASN A 69 20.27 -22.42 -9.40
C ASN A 69 19.45 -23.65 -8.94
N MET A 70 20.11 -24.81 -8.88
CA MET A 70 19.55 -26.10 -8.45
C MET A 70 19.88 -26.41 -6.99
N ARG A 71 20.05 -25.39 -6.13
CA ARG A 71 20.32 -25.59 -4.70
C ARG A 71 19.13 -26.32 -4.05
N GLY A 72 19.43 -27.30 -3.21
CA GLY A 72 18.41 -28.01 -2.45
C GLY A 72 17.71 -27.10 -1.43
N LEU A 73 16.49 -27.45 -1.05
CA LEU A 73 15.76 -26.76 0.02
C LEU A 73 16.57 -26.81 1.33
N GLY A 74 16.68 -25.66 1.99
CA GLY A 74 17.45 -25.54 3.24
C GLY A 74 18.96 -25.36 3.06
N TYR A 75 19.48 -25.31 1.82
CA TYR A 75 20.88 -24.97 1.59
C TYR A 75 21.18 -23.53 2.06
N HIS A 76 22.14 -23.38 2.95
CA HIS A 76 22.71 -22.11 3.36
C HIS A 76 24.21 -22.10 3.03
N GLU A 77 24.72 -21.03 2.43
CA GLU A 77 26.17 -20.83 2.35
C GLU A 77 26.68 -20.69 3.79
N GLY A 78 27.51 -21.64 4.23
CA GLY A 78 28.17 -21.54 5.53
C GLY A 78 29.04 -20.29 5.55
N ILE A 79 28.92 -19.53 6.65
CA ILE A 79 29.76 -18.36 6.97
C ILE A 79 31.18 -18.80 7.32
#